data_AF-A0A9Q9LX63-F1
#
_entry.id   AF-A0A9Q9LX63-F1
#
_cell.length_a   1.000
_cell.length_b   1.000
_cell.length_c   1.000
_cell.angle_alpha   90.00
_cell.angle_beta   90.00
_cell.angle_gamma   90.00
#
_symmetry.space_group_name_H-M   'P 1'
#
loop_
_entity.id
_entity.type
_entity.pdbx_description
1 polymer ?
#
loop_
_entity_poly.entity_id
_entity_poly.type
_entity_poly.pdbx_seq_one_letter_code
_entity_poly.pdbx_strand_id
1 'polypeptide(L)'
;MAVITQAGPAQGRHLSTRLLWAAAGFLLAILVLGLAPQRAQAAPYAAMVIDARTGEVLHSRNADTRLHPASLTKMMTLYIAFEAVRNGEITLDTKVKISRNAAAEPPSKLGLRSGQRIAFRYLIRAAAVKSANDAATAIGETLSGSEAAFTRRMNRTAKALGMTRTTFKNAHGLTASGHLSTASDMTTLGRHLLYDYPEYYNLFSRRSTHAGIREVPNTNRRLLAAYRGADGIKTGYTRAAGFNLVASAKRGNERIIATVFGGKSSTSRNAKVAELLDLGFRRAPSRAALRKPQRPAYQGAGNVVIADAGNGPSHGVAGKTIRVSGQVQTSLRPKTRPGASESPVLVAALEEALQTPPADTAAAEPETAGEQIENLQSVSAEGALTRDAVRESIAVALAEAEAEPEPAALDTTAAATVIAAVQKMPFTGLRPVARPASLALAEASQAPEPVVVTRLSTSGGRYWGINVGLYTSRYQAEKVLLRTAMSELETLDGSLRKVAKTRRGFEANFLGMSQEQAELACRRLNARNVTCNPIGPS
;
A
#
# COMPACT_ATOMS: atom_id res chain seq x y z
N MET A 1 -98.02 -35.16 41.08
CA MET A 1 -98.51 -33.89 40.51
C MET A 1 -97.49 -32.81 40.78
N ALA A 2 -96.79 -32.31 39.75
CA ALA A 2 -96.06 -31.03 39.70
C ALA A 2 -95.31 -31.00 38.35
N VAL A 3 -95.95 -30.51 37.28
CA VAL A 3 -95.79 -29.16 36.70
C VAL A 3 -94.37 -28.90 36.18
N ILE A 4 -94.25 -29.06 34.86
CA ILE A 4 -93.14 -28.61 34.02
C ILE A 4 -93.29 -27.09 33.83
N THR A 5 -92.22 -26.32 34.02
CA THR A 5 -92.11 -24.95 33.53
C THR A 5 -90.82 -24.81 32.73
N GLN A 6 -90.97 -24.41 31.46
CA GLN A 6 -89.90 -24.15 30.50
C GLN A 6 -89.20 -22.82 30.81
N ALA A 7 -87.88 -22.78 30.65
CA ALA A 7 -87.08 -21.55 30.53
C ALA A 7 -86.45 -21.47 29.13
N GLY A 8 -86.55 -20.29 28.51
CA GLY A 8 -86.20 -20.01 27.12
C GLY A 8 -84.70 -19.86 26.80
N PRO A 9 -84.36 -19.63 25.51
CA PRO A 9 -83.05 -19.97 24.97
C PRO A 9 -82.06 -18.80 24.78
N ALA A 10 -80.77 -19.14 24.88
CA ALA A 10 -79.64 -18.73 24.04
C ALA A 10 -79.24 -17.24 23.96
N GLN A 11 -78.42 -16.78 24.92
CA GLN A 11 -77.55 -15.60 24.79
C GLN A 11 -76.07 -15.91 24.41
N GLY A 12 -75.75 -17.14 24.00
CA GLY A 12 -74.35 -17.61 23.90
C GLY A 12 -73.60 -17.37 22.57
N ARG A 13 -74.24 -16.89 21.49
CA ARG A 13 -73.65 -16.91 20.13
C ARG A 13 -72.88 -15.67 19.68
N HIS A 14 -73.02 -14.53 20.35
CA HIS A 14 -72.33 -13.28 19.94
C HIS A 14 -70.94 -13.09 20.56
N LEU A 15 -70.62 -13.83 21.63
CA LEU A 15 -69.32 -13.71 22.30
C LEU A 15 -68.22 -14.46 21.54
N SER A 16 -68.54 -15.61 20.93
CA SER A 16 -67.57 -16.46 20.23
C SER A 16 -67.05 -15.85 18.93
N THR A 17 -67.89 -15.12 18.18
CA THR A 17 -67.49 -14.44 16.94
C THR A 17 -66.54 -13.28 17.21
N ARG A 18 -66.79 -12.47 18.25
CA ARG A 18 -65.90 -11.35 18.63
C ARG A 18 -64.51 -11.83 19.08
N LEU A 19 -64.42 -12.96 19.78
CA LEU A 19 -63.13 -13.56 20.15
C LEU A 19 -62.35 -14.08 18.93
N LEU A 20 -63.03 -14.64 17.93
CA LEU A 20 -62.38 -15.12 16.70
C LEU A 20 -61.81 -13.97 15.86
N TRP A 21 -62.52 -12.84 15.74
CA TRP A 21 -62.02 -11.64 15.06
C TRP A 21 -60.87 -10.98 15.83
N ALA A 22 -60.91 -10.96 17.16
CA ALA A 22 -59.82 -10.47 17.99
C ALA A 22 -58.55 -11.35 17.85
N ALA A 23 -58.70 -12.67 17.84
CA ALA A 23 -57.59 -13.60 17.64
C ALA A 23 -56.99 -13.50 16.23
N ALA A 24 -57.82 -13.34 15.20
CA ALA A 24 -57.36 -13.13 13.82
C ALA A 24 -56.61 -11.79 13.66
N GLY A 25 -57.10 -10.71 14.30
CA GLY A 25 -56.40 -9.42 14.34
C GLY A 25 -55.06 -9.50 15.06
N PHE A 26 -54.97 -10.26 16.14
CA PHE A 26 -53.72 -10.47 16.88
C PHE A 26 -52.70 -11.29 16.08
N LEU A 27 -53.14 -12.35 15.39
CA LEU A 27 -52.29 -13.13 14.48
C LEU A 27 -51.79 -12.31 13.28
N LEU A 28 -52.64 -11.46 12.71
CA LEU A 28 -52.24 -10.56 11.63
C LEU A 28 -51.23 -9.50 12.10
N ALA A 29 -51.39 -8.96 13.31
CA ALA A 29 -50.44 -8.02 13.90
C ALA A 29 -49.06 -8.68 14.16
N ILE A 30 -49.04 -9.93 14.61
CA ILE A 30 -47.79 -10.71 14.77
C ILE A 30 -47.13 -10.98 13.41
N LEU A 31 -47.91 -11.32 12.39
CA LEU A 31 -47.40 -11.55 11.04
C LEU A 31 -46.78 -10.27 10.46
N VAL A 32 -47.44 -9.12 10.62
CA VAL A 32 -46.94 -7.82 10.14
C VAL A 32 -45.69 -7.36 10.91
N LEU A 33 -45.59 -7.62 12.22
CA LEU A 33 -44.37 -7.37 12.99
C LEU A 33 -43.19 -8.28 12.58
N GLY A 34 -43.47 -9.51 12.15
CA GLY A 34 -42.47 -10.46 11.66
C GLY A 34 -41.85 -10.10 10.29
N LEU A 35 -42.54 -9.27 9.49
CA LEU A 35 -42.08 -8.79 8.19
C LEU A 35 -41.41 -7.40 8.24
N ALA A 36 -41.12 -6.85 9.42
CA ALA A 36 -40.36 -5.61 9.52
C ALA A 36 -39.00 -5.78 8.80
N PRO A 37 -38.66 -4.94 7.80
CA PRO A 37 -37.40 -5.08 7.08
C PRO A 37 -36.26 -4.94 8.08
N GLN A 38 -35.49 -6.01 8.27
CA GLN A 38 -34.24 -5.92 9.01
C GLN A 38 -33.35 -4.94 8.27
N ARG A 39 -33.25 -3.72 8.80
CA ARG A 39 -32.31 -2.74 8.26
C ARG A 39 -30.93 -3.36 8.38
N ALA A 40 -30.31 -3.66 7.24
CA ALA A 40 -28.90 -4.00 7.19
C ALA A 40 -28.12 -2.86 7.84
N GLN A 41 -27.70 -3.04 9.09
CA GLN A 41 -26.84 -2.08 9.77
C GLN A 41 -25.51 -2.08 9.03
N ALA A 42 -25.23 -0.99 8.32
CA ALA A 42 -23.89 -0.74 7.82
C ALA A 42 -22.90 -0.80 9.00
N ALA A 43 -21.74 -1.43 8.79
CA ALA A 43 -20.70 -1.48 9.80
C ALA A 43 -20.47 -0.06 10.36
N PRO A 44 -20.48 0.13 11.68
CA PRO A 44 -20.38 1.46 12.25
C PRO A 44 -19.06 2.09 11.83
N TYR A 45 -19.11 3.38 11.49
CA TYR A 45 -17.95 4.14 11.07
C TYR A 45 -16.96 4.25 12.23
N ALA A 46 -15.69 3.97 11.96
CA ALA A 46 -14.58 4.23 12.87
C ALA A 46 -13.38 4.82 12.12
N ALA A 47 -12.65 5.72 12.76
CA ALA A 47 -11.48 6.34 12.19
C ALA A 47 -10.44 6.75 13.23
N MET A 48 -9.18 6.81 12.81
CA MET A 48 -8.07 7.34 13.60
C MET A 48 -7.07 8.02 12.68
N VAL A 49 -6.49 9.13 13.13
CA VAL A 49 -5.40 9.84 12.46
C VAL A 49 -4.29 10.06 13.47
N ILE A 50 -3.06 9.73 13.08
CA ILE A 50 -1.88 9.97 13.89
C ILE A 50 -0.81 10.71 13.11
N ASP A 51 0.04 11.46 13.83
CA ASP A 51 1.39 11.74 13.34
C ASP A 51 2.21 10.46 13.47
N ALA A 52 2.67 9.91 12.36
CA ALA A 52 3.43 8.67 12.36
C ALA A 52 4.78 8.81 13.10
N ARG A 53 5.37 10.01 13.14
CA ARG A 53 6.69 10.27 13.75
C ARG A 53 6.63 10.12 15.25
N THR A 54 5.68 10.80 15.88
CA THR A 54 5.53 10.81 17.33
C THR A 54 4.63 9.67 17.80
N GLY A 55 3.65 9.25 17.00
CA GLY A 55 2.56 8.37 17.42
C GLY A 55 1.43 9.12 18.13
N GLU A 56 1.43 10.44 18.10
CA GLU A 56 0.39 11.28 18.67
C GLU A 56 -0.92 11.14 17.88
N VAL A 57 -2.03 11.06 18.61
CA VAL A 57 -3.38 10.96 18.02
C VAL A 57 -3.91 12.35 17.70
N LEU A 58 -4.08 12.63 16.41
CA LEU A 58 -4.57 13.92 15.90
C LEU A 58 -6.09 13.93 15.74
N HIS A 59 -6.68 12.75 15.53
CA HIS A 59 -8.12 12.54 15.45
C HIS A 59 -8.48 11.10 15.80
N SER A 60 -9.60 10.92 16.48
CA SER A 60 -10.16 9.61 16.80
C SER A 60 -11.68 9.69 16.78
N ARG A 61 -12.33 8.69 16.19
CA ARG A 61 -13.78 8.49 16.25
C ARG A 61 -14.07 7.00 16.27
N ASN A 62 -14.69 6.49 17.34
CA ASN A 62 -14.98 5.07 17.52
C ASN A 62 -13.75 4.17 17.30
N ALA A 63 -12.54 4.69 17.57
CA ALA A 63 -11.31 4.05 17.09
C ALA A 63 -11.08 2.66 17.69
N ASP A 64 -11.65 2.38 18.87
CA ASP A 64 -11.55 1.11 19.60
C ASP A 64 -12.77 0.18 19.41
N THR A 65 -13.69 0.54 18.52
CA THR A 65 -14.81 -0.32 18.13
C THR A 65 -14.28 -1.54 17.38
N ARG A 66 -14.69 -2.74 17.83
CA ARG A 66 -14.27 -4.01 17.21
C ARG A 66 -15.09 -4.26 15.95
N LEU A 67 -14.43 -4.28 14.81
CA LEU A 67 -15.03 -4.39 13.48
C LEU A 67 -14.28 -5.39 12.64
N HIS A 68 -14.95 -5.94 11.62
CA HIS A 68 -14.29 -6.82 10.67
C HIS A 68 -13.21 -6.04 9.90
N PRO A 69 -11.93 -6.45 9.97
CA PRO A 69 -10.84 -5.75 9.29
C PRO A 69 -10.83 -5.98 7.78
N ALA A 70 -11.52 -7.00 7.28
CA ALA A 70 -11.40 -7.47 5.91
C ALA A 70 -9.92 -7.68 5.54
N SER A 71 -9.54 -7.37 4.30
CA SER A 71 -8.16 -7.49 3.81
C SER A 71 -7.12 -6.57 4.49
N LEU A 72 -7.49 -5.69 5.44
CA LEU A 72 -6.49 -5.05 6.31
C LEU A 72 -5.70 -6.09 7.10
N THR A 73 -6.29 -7.26 7.36
CA THR A 73 -5.63 -8.45 7.94
C THR A 73 -4.29 -8.77 7.28
N LYS A 74 -4.18 -8.58 5.96
CA LYS A 74 -2.94 -8.88 5.23
C LYS A 74 -1.77 -8.00 5.64
N MET A 75 -2.00 -6.86 6.30
CA MET A 75 -0.94 -6.09 6.93
C MET A 75 -0.21 -6.92 7.99
N MET A 76 -0.93 -7.71 8.79
CA MET A 76 -0.34 -8.59 9.81
C MET A 76 0.40 -9.75 9.14
N THR A 77 -0.22 -10.34 8.11
CA THR A 77 0.40 -11.42 7.32
C THR A 77 1.72 -10.98 6.70
N LEU A 78 1.76 -9.77 6.13
CA LEU A 78 2.96 -9.18 5.56
C LEU A 78 3.98 -8.78 6.62
N TYR A 79 3.53 -8.24 7.76
CA TYR A 79 4.40 -7.93 8.88
C TYR A 79 5.17 -9.19 9.35
N ILE A 80 4.47 -10.30 9.53
CA ILE A 80 5.08 -11.59 9.88
C ILE A 80 5.96 -12.12 8.74
N ALA A 81 5.59 -11.96 7.48
CA ALA A 81 6.42 -12.37 6.35
C ALA A 81 7.75 -11.59 6.29
N PHE A 82 7.71 -10.28 6.54
CA PHE A 82 8.91 -9.44 6.59
C PHE A 82 9.80 -9.80 7.79
N GLU A 83 9.16 -10.05 8.94
CA GLU A 83 9.82 -10.56 10.13
C GLU A 83 10.56 -11.88 9.86
N ALA A 84 9.88 -12.85 9.24
CA ALA A 84 10.44 -14.16 8.89
C ALA A 84 11.64 -14.05 7.94
N VAL A 85 11.52 -13.21 6.90
CA VAL A 85 12.61 -13.02 5.93
C VAL A 85 13.83 -12.38 6.59
N ARG A 86 13.61 -11.34 7.41
CA ARG A 86 14.68 -10.65 8.11
C ARG A 86 15.44 -11.56 9.07
N ASN A 87 14.74 -12.47 9.74
CA ASN A 87 15.32 -13.41 10.70
C ASN A 87 15.83 -14.70 10.05
N GLY A 88 15.82 -14.81 8.72
CA GLY A 88 16.35 -15.97 8.00
C GLY A 88 15.49 -17.24 8.09
N GLU A 89 14.24 -17.15 8.57
CA GLU A 89 13.29 -18.28 8.59
C GLU A 89 12.91 -18.71 7.16
N ILE A 90 12.89 -17.76 6.23
CA ILE A 90 12.66 -18.00 4.80
C ILE A 90 13.40 -16.95 3.96
N THR A 91 13.78 -17.29 2.73
CA THR A 91 14.32 -16.30 1.80
C THR A 91 13.24 -15.81 0.83
N LEU A 92 13.43 -14.64 0.23
CA LEU A 92 12.54 -14.12 -0.83
C LEU A 92 12.46 -15.04 -2.06
N ASP A 93 13.44 -15.92 -2.23
CA ASP A 93 13.66 -16.74 -3.42
C ASP A 93 13.17 -18.18 -3.22
N THR A 94 12.91 -18.55 -1.97
CA THR A 94 12.35 -19.85 -1.59
C THR A 94 11.11 -20.14 -2.42
N LYS A 95 11.14 -21.27 -3.13
CA LYS A 95 10.03 -21.75 -3.95
C LYS A 95 8.98 -22.40 -3.06
N VAL A 96 7.88 -21.69 -2.84
CA VAL A 96 6.74 -22.17 -2.08
C VAL A 96 5.86 -23.04 -2.94
N LYS A 97 5.53 -24.24 -2.45
CA LYS A 97 4.53 -25.13 -3.05
C LYS A 97 3.14 -24.67 -2.59
N ILE A 98 2.27 -24.34 -3.52
CA ILE A 98 0.91 -23.89 -3.23
C ILE A 98 0.05 -25.09 -2.82
N SER A 99 -0.65 -24.97 -1.69
CA SER A 99 -1.58 -26.00 -1.21
C SER A 99 -2.91 -25.98 -1.97
N ARG A 100 -3.70 -27.05 -1.81
CA ARG A 100 -5.09 -27.06 -2.29
C ARG A 100 -5.93 -25.96 -1.63
N ASN A 101 -5.72 -25.74 -0.33
CA ASN A 101 -6.45 -24.74 0.45
C ASN A 101 -6.19 -23.33 -0.09
N ALA A 102 -4.93 -22.92 -0.21
CA ALA A 102 -4.55 -21.62 -0.76
C ALA A 102 -5.08 -21.40 -2.19
N ALA A 103 -5.03 -22.41 -3.06
CA ALA A 103 -5.57 -22.31 -4.41
C ALA A 103 -7.11 -22.17 -4.46
N ALA A 104 -7.81 -22.76 -3.49
CA ALA A 104 -9.27 -22.77 -3.38
C ALA A 104 -9.86 -21.47 -2.83
N GLU A 105 -9.03 -20.56 -2.29
CA GLU A 105 -9.50 -19.27 -1.76
C GLU A 105 -10.35 -18.49 -2.77
N PRO A 106 -11.42 -17.82 -2.31
CA PRO A 106 -12.23 -16.97 -3.18
C PRO A 106 -11.47 -15.69 -3.58
N PRO A 107 -11.86 -15.03 -4.69
CA PRO A 107 -11.29 -13.74 -5.07
C PRO A 107 -11.46 -12.64 -4.00
N SER A 108 -10.62 -11.61 -3.94
CA SER A 108 -9.47 -11.28 -4.81
C SER A 108 -8.33 -12.28 -4.66
N LYS A 109 -7.80 -12.80 -5.78
CA LYS A 109 -6.70 -13.78 -5.80
C LYS A 109 -5.77 -13.57 -7.00
N LEU A 110 -4.56 -14.12 -6.93
CA LEU A 110 -3.60 -14.08 -8.04
C LEU A 110 -3.99 -15.09 -9.14
N GLY A 111 -4.55 -16.24 -8.75
CA GLY A 111 -4.88 -17.36 -9.62
C GLY A 111 -3.88 -18.51 -9.49
N LEU A 112 -3.33 -18.71 -8.29
CA LEU A 112 -2.35 -19.76 -8.02
C LEU A 112 -3.01 -21.15 -8.12
N ARG A 113 -2.30 -22.12 -8.69
CA ARG A 113 -2.78 -23.50 -8.84
C ARG A 113 -2.21 -24.40 -7.74
N SER A 114 -2.99 -25.36 -7.25
CA SER A 114 -2.51 -26.36 -6.30
C SER A 114 -1.30 -27.10 -6.88
N GLY A 115 -0.26 -27.30 -6.07
CA GLY A 115 1.00 -27.96 -6.46
C GLY A 115 1.98 -27.06 -7.21
N GLN A 116 1.54 -25.90 -7.73
CA GLN A 116 2.43 -24.93 -8.37
C GLN A 116 3.52 -24.48 -7.39
N ARG A 117 4.71 -24.18 -7.92
CA ARG A 117 5.81 -23.57 -7.15
C ARG A 117 6.03 -22.13 -7.57
N ILE A 118 6.11 -21.21 -6.62
CA ILE A 118 6.36 -19.79 -6.88
C ILE A 118 7.30 -19.21 -5.83
N ALA A 119 8.15 -18.24 -6.23
CA ALA A 119 9.06 -17.60 -5.28
C ALA A 119 8.29 -16.78 -4.24
N PHE A 120 8.73 -16.82 -2.97
CA PHE A 120 8.07 -16.16 -1.84
C PHE A 120 7.83 -14.66 -2.06
N ARG A 121 8.79 -13.95 -2.70
CA ARG A 121 8.64 -12.52 -3.06
C ARG A 121 7.38 -12.22 -3.89
N TYR A 122 6.94 -13.15 -4.74
CA TYR A 122 5.76 -12.93 -5.57
C TYR A 122 4.47 -13.10 -4.78
N LEU A 123 4.46 -13.97 -3.76
CA LEU A 123 3.35 -14.06 -2.81
C LEU A 123 3.21 -12.76 -2.02
N ILE A 124 4.34 -12.24 -1.51
CA ILE A 124 4.39 -10.94 -0.81
C ILE A 124 3.83 -9.83 -1.71
N ARG A 125 4.32 -9.72 -2.95
CA ARG A 125 3.85 -8.72 -3.92
C ARG A 125 2.35 -8.85 -4.20
N ALA A 126 1.86 -10.07 -4.41
CA ALA A 126 0.45 -10.33 -4.69
C ALA A 126 -0.45 -9.97 -3.49
N ALA A 127 -0.04 -10.31 -2.27
CA ALA A 127 -0.78 -10.00 -1.04
C ALA A 127 -0.75 -8.49 -0.73
N ALA A 128 0.38 -7.81 -0.92
CA ALA A 128 0.52 -6.38 -0.67
C ALA A 128 -0.23 -5.52 -1.70
N VAL A 129 -0.08 -5.83 -2.99
CA VAL A 129 -0.54 -4.98 -4.09
C VAL A 129 -1.95 -5.39 -4.57
N LYS A 130 -2.14 -6.65 -4.99
CA LYS A 130 -3.44 -7.15 -5.48
C LYS A 130 -4.39 -7.55 -4.35
N SER A 131 -3.92 -7.58 -3.11
CA SER A 131 -4.67 -8.08 -1.97
C SER A 131 -5.11 -9.55 -2.15
N ALA A 132 -4.28 -10.36 -2.78
CA ALA A 132 -4.58 -11.73 -3.17
C ALA A 132 -4.74 -12.66 -1.94
N ASN A 133 -5.87 -13.35 -1.83
CA ASN A 133 -6.21 -14.26 -0.72
C ASN A 133 -5.35 -15.52 -0.78
N ASP A 134 -5.30 -16.18 -1.95
CA ASP A 134 -4.46 -17.35 -2.22
C ASP A 134 -2.99 -17.14 -1.80
N ALA A 135 -2.43 -15.97 -2.13
CA ALA A 135 -1.07 -15.62 -1.75
C ALA A 135 -0.91 -15.45 -0.22
N ALA A 136 -1.88 -14.84 0.46
CA ALA A 136 -1.83 -14.64 1.91
C ALA A 136 -1.97 -15.96 2.68
N THR A 137 -2.87 -16.85 2.25
CA THR A 137 -3.01 -18.21 2.80
C THR A 137 -1.73 -19.01 2.58
N ALA A 138 -1.16 -18.98 1.37
CA ALA A 138 0.10 -19.65 1.07
C ALA A 138 1.27 -19.13 1.92
N ILE A 139 1.37 -17.81 2.16
CA ILE A 139 2.35 -17.23 3.09
C ILE A 139 2.17 -17.82 4.48
N GLY A 140 0.93 -17.82 5.00
CA GLY A 140 0.66 -18.29 6.35
C GLY A 140 0.99 -19.78 6.55
N GLU A 141 0.55 -20.62 5.62
CA GLU A 141 0.85 -22.05 5.63
C GLU A 141 2.34 -22.33 5.50
N THR A 142 3.07 -21.59 4.67
CA THR A 142 4.52 -21.77 4.52
C THR A 142 5.27 -21.43 5.80
N LEU A 143 4.89 -20.35 6.48
CA LEU A 143 5.59 -19.85 7.67
C LEU A 143 5.21 -20.54 8.97
N SER A 144 4.12 -21.30 9.01
CA SER A 144 3.63 -21.91 10.25
C SER A 144 3.12 -23.34 10.07
N GLY A 145 3.25 -23.93 8.88
CA GLY A 145 2.81 -25.27 8.54
C GLY A 145 1.30 -25.41 8.30
N SER A 146 0.48 -24.53 8.89
CA SER A 146 -0.97 -24.48 8.68
C SER A 146 -1.53 -23.09 8.94
N GLU A 147 -2.70 -22.78 8.39
CA GLU A 147 -3.39 -21.51 8.68
C GLU A 147 -3.78 -21.37 10.16
N ALA A 148 -4.20 -22.46 10.80
CA ALA A 148 -4.50 -22.45 12.23
C ALA A 148 -3.27 -22.11 13.09
N ALA A 149 -2.09 -22.64 12.75
CA ALA A 149 -0.84 -22.25 13.42
C ALA A 149 -0.44 -20.81 13.12
N PHE A 150 -0.65 -20.37 11.87
CA PHE A 150 -0.37 -19.01 11.47
C PHE A 150 -1.23 -17.99 12.22
N THR A 151 -2.53 -18.24 12.37
CA THR A 151 -3.43 -17.35 13.13
C THR A 151 -3.05 -17.25 14.61
N ARG A 152 -2.55 -18.33 15.22
CA ARG A 152 -1.93 -18.26 16.56
C ARG A 152 -0.72 -17.34 16.58
N ARG A 153 0.17 -17.43 15.58
CA ARG A 153 1.32 -16.51 15.42
C ARG A 153 0.86 -15.07 15.21
N MET A 154 -0.14 -14.83 14.37
CA MET A 154 -0.74 -13.51 14.16
C MET A 154 -1.26 -12.89 15.47
N ASN A 155 -1.97 -13.67 16.29
CA ASN A 155 -2.52 -13.18 17.56
C ASN A 155 -1.42 -12.94 18.62
N ARG A 156 -0.38 -13.77 18.68
CA ARG A 156 0.79 -13.48 19.54
C ARG A 156 1.51 -12.20 19.10
N THR A 157 1.69 -12.03 17.79
CA THR A 157 2.32 -10.84 17.20
C THR A 157 1.48 -9.59 17.47
N ALA A 158 0.15 -9.68 17.32
CA ALA A 158 -0.78 -8.60 17.66
C ALA A 158 -0.63 -8.17 19.13
N LYS A 159 -0.59 -9.13 20.07
CA LYS A 159 -0.37 -8.85 21.49
C LYS A 159 0.99 -8.17 21.73
N ALA A 160 2.06 -8.64 21.09
CA ALA A 160 3.40 -8.07 21.21
C ALA A 160 3.49 -6.64 20.65
N LEU A 161 2.65 -6.29 19.68
CA LEU A 161 2.51 -4.94 19.11
C LEU A 161 1.57 -4.02 19.91
N GLY A 162 0.96 -4.52 20.99
CA GLY A 162 -0.01 -3.77 21.78
C GLY A 162 -1.42 -3.71 21.17
N MET A 163 -1.73 -4.52 20.15
CA MET A 163 -3.04 -4.59 19.50
C MET A 163 -4.02 -5.44 20.33
N THR A 164 -4.38 -4.96 21.52
CA THR A 164 -5.11 -5.74 22.54
C THR A 164 -6.57 -6.05 22.19
N ARG A 165 -7.15 -5.36 21.19
CA ARG A 165 -8.56 -5.50 20.80
C ARG A 165 -8.72 -6.24 19.46
N THR A 166 -7.64 -6.85 18.97
CA THR A 166 -7.58 -7.55 17.70
C THR A 166 -7.57 -9.07 17.88
N THR A 167 -8.28 -9.76 16.99
CA THR A 167 -8.30 -11.22 16.90
C THR A 167 -8.35 -11.62 15.42
N PHE A 168 -7.35 -12.34 14.96
CA PHE A 168 -7.26 -12.90 13.62
C PHE A 168 -7.71 -14.36 13.61
N LYS A 169 -8.49 -14.74 12.60
CA LYS A 169 -9.01 -16.10 12.37
C LYS A 169 -8.53 -16.74 11.07
N ASN A 170 -7.94 -15.96 10.17
CA ASN A 170 -7.35 -16.41 8.92
C ASN A 170 -6.28 -15.41 8.44
N ALA A 171 -5.47 -15.80 7.44
CA ALA A 171 -4.34 -15.00 6.95
C ALA A 171 -4.74 -13.87 5.98
N HIS A 172 -5.93 -13.96 5.38
CA HIS A 172 -6.33 -13.09 4.28
C HIS A 172 -7.40 -12.07 4.67
N GLY A 173 -8.17 -12.31 5.73
CA GLY A 173 -9.22 -11.43 6.22
C GLY A 173 -10.57 -11.61 5.53
N LEU A 174 -10.93 -12.82 5.08
CA LEU A 174 -12.34 -13.08 4.76
C LEU A 174 -13.12 -13.09 6.07
N THR A 175 -14.39 -12.70 5.99
CA THR A 175 -15.26 -12.58 7.17
C THR A 175 -15.38 -13.93 7.87
N ALA A 176 -15.03 -13.96 9.15
CA ALA A 176 -15.21 -15.12 10.02
C ALA A 176 -15.65 -14.65 11.41
N SER A 177 -16.39 -15.49 12.12
CA SER A 177 -16.86 -15.17 13.47
C SER A 177 -15.67 -14.91 14.41
N GLY A 178 -15.74 -13.80 15.15
CA GLY A 178 -14.66 -13.36 16.03
C GLY A 178 -13.39 -12.85 15.32
N HIS A 179 -13.38 -12.71 13.99
CA HIS A 179 -12.29 -12.06 13.25
C HIS A 179 -12.51 -10.55 13.24
N LEU A 180 -11.98 -9.87 14.26
CA LEU A 180 -12.25 -8.47 14.54
C LEU A 180 -10.95 -7.71 14.86
N SER A 181 -10.94 -6.43 14.58
CA SER A 181 -9.86 -5.49 14.88
C SER A 181 -10.46 -4.11 15.16
N THR A 182 -9.62 -3.13 15.50
CA THR A 182 -10.04 -1.74 15.68
C THR A 182 -9.30 -0.81 14.70
N ALA A 183 -9.79 0.41 14.52
CA ALA A 183 -9.07 1.42 13.75
C ALA A 183 -7.77 1.82 14.47
N SER A 184 -7.78 1.80 15.80
CA SER A 184 -6.59 2.02 16.64
C SER A 184 -5.51 0.99 16.38
N ASP A 185 -5.84 -0.30 16.51
CA ASP A 185 -4.89 -1.40 16.34
C ASP A 185 -4.32 -1.46 14.91
N MET A 186 -5.16 -1.21 13.90
CA MET A 186 -4.71 -1.19 12.49
C MET A 186 -3.82 0.02 12.18
N THR A 187 -4.02 1.14 12.87
CA THR A 187 -3.13 2.32 12.77
C THR A 187 -1.77 2.01 13.39
N THR A 188 -1.76 1.38 14.57
CA THR A 188 -0.54 0.87 15.22
C THR A 188 0.22 -0.07 14.29
N LEU A 189 -0.46 -1.07 13.72
CA LEU A 189 0.16 -2.00 12.77
C LEU A 189 0.72 -1.30 11.52
N GLY A 190 0.00 -0.31 10.98
CA GLY A 190 0.48 0.49 9.85
C GLY A 190 1.76 1.28 10.17
N ARG A 191 1.85 1.82 11.38
CA ARG A 191 3.04 2.51 11.89
C ARG A 191 4.21 1.56 12.07
N HIS A 192 3.98 0.36 12.60
CA HIS A 192 5.01 -0.67 12.73
C HIS A 192 5.53 -1.15 11.37
N LEU A 193 4.66 -1.44 10.39
CA LEU A 193 5.07 -1.79 9.03
C LEU A 193 6.02 -0.75 8.41
N LEU A 194 5.77 0.53 8.67
CA LEU A 194 6.58 1.63 8.16
C LEU A 194 7.98 1.70 8.80
N TYR A 195 8.08 1.55 10.12
CA TYR A 195 9.34 1.78 10.85
C TYR A 195 10.16 0.52 11.11
N ASP A 196 9.50 -0.63 11.21
CA ASP A 196 10.16 -1.89 11.56
C ASP A 196 10.78 -2.55 10.33
N TYR A 197 10.12 -2.37 9.18
CA TYR A 197 10.44 -2.98 7.88
C TYR A 197 10.43 -1.96 6.72
N PRO A 198 11.14 -0.82 6.84
CA PRO A 198 11.15 0.22 5.81
C PRO A 198 11.63 -0.28 4.44
N GLU A 199 12.48 -1.32 4.41
CA GLU A 199 12.98 -1.96 3.20
C GLU A 199 11.89 -2.61 2.33
N TYR A 200 10.75 -2.99 2.93
CA TYR A 200 9.61 -3.59 2.22
C TYR A 200 8.43 -2.64 2.04
N TYR A 201 8.44 -1.48 2.71
CA TYR A 201 7.32 -0.54 2.69
C TYR A 201 7.02 0.00 1.28
N ASN A 202 8.04 0.07 0.41
CA ASN A 202 7.89 0.48 -0.99
C ASN A 202 6.89 -0.38 -1.78
N LEU A 203 6.53 -1.57 -1.31
CA LEU A 203 5.50 -2.40 -1.96
C LEU A 203 4.12 -1.73 -1.92
N PHE A 204 3.82 -1.02 -0.84
CA PHE A 204 2.52 -0.38 -0.64
C PHE A 204 2.34 0.91 -1.46
N SER A 205 3.44 1.55 -1.86
CA SER A 205 3.43 2.78 -2.67
C SER A 205 3.34 2.53 -4.18
N ARG A 206 3.64 1.31 -4.63
CA ARG A 206 3.56 0.94 -6.05
C ARG A 206 2.12 0.99 -6.57
N ARG A 207 1.91 1.51 -7.79
CA ARG A 207 0.59 1.48 -8.45
C ARG A 207 0.27 0.15 -9.10
N SER A 208 1.29 -0.62 -9.49
CA SER A 208 1.21 -1.99 -9.98
C SER A 208 2.49 -2.75 -9.62
N THR A 209 2.49 -4.07 -9.76
CA THR A 209 3.71 -4.87 -9.68
C THR A 209 3.57 -6.16 -10.49
N HIS A 210 4.67 -6.65 -11.02
CA HIS A 210 4.74 -8.03 -11.49
C HIS A 210 4.73 -9.01 -10.30
N ALA A 211 3.72 -9.88 -10.25
CA ALA A 211 3.50 -10.89 -9.21
C ALA A 211 3.91 -12.30 -9.67
N GLY A 212 4.88 -12.38 -10.58
CA GLY A 212 5.50 -13.63 -11.03
C GLY A 212 4.78 -14.29 -12.21
N ILE A 213 3.45 -14.23 -12.23
CA ILE A 213 2.63 -14.80 -13.32
C ILE A 213 2.06 -13.70 -14.22
N ARG A 214 1.81 -12.52 -13.65
CA ARG A 214 1.23 -11.37 -14.36
C ARG A 214 1.50 -10.07 -13.61
N GLU A 215 1.35 -8.96 -14.32
CA GLU A 215 1.22 -7.63 -13.75
C GLU A 215 -0.11 -7.53 -12.98
N VAL A 216 -0.09 -6.96 -11.78
CA VAL A 216 -1.30 -6.75 -10.98
C VAL A 216 -1.41 -5.30 -10.49
N PRO A 217 -2.60 -4.68 -10.56
CA PRO A 217 -2.81 -3.33 -10.08
C PRO A 217 -2.92 -3.29 -8.55
N ASN A 218 -2.43 -2.22 -7.94
CA ASN A 218 -2.66 -1.94 -6.53
C ASN A 218 -4.14 -1.64 -6.28
N THR A 219 -4.71 -2.23 -5.22
CA THR A 219 -6.09 -1.91 -4.81
C THR A 219 -6.23 -0.47 -4.31
N ASN A 220 -5.15 0.15 -3.84
CA ASN A 220 -5.10 1.56 -3.41
C ASN A 220 -4.69 2.54 -4.52
N ARG A 221 -4.50 2.08 -5.78
CA ARG A 221 -3.93 2.90 -6.88
C ARG A 221 -4.62 4.24 -7.11
N ARG A 222 -5.94 4.32 -6.86
CA ARG A 222 -6.71 5.57 -7.04
C ARG A 222 -6.29 6.64 -6.03
N LEU A 223 -6.11 6.27 -4.76
CA LEU A 223 -5.61 7.21 -3.74
C LEU A 223 -4.15 7.56 -3.98
N LEU A 224 -3.31 6.57 -4.30
CA LEU A 224 -1.90 6.76 -4.64
C LEU A 224 -1.72 7.65 -5.89
N ALA A 225 -2.72 7.71 -6.76
CA ALA A 225 -2.72 8.58 -7.92
C ALA A 225 -3.20 9.99 -7.62
N ALA A 226 -4.27 10.12 -6.83
CA ALA A 226 -4.95 11.38 -6.63
C ALA A 226 -4.40 12.22 -5.46
N TYR A 227 -3.79 11.60 -4.44
CA TYR A 227 -3.43 12.30 -3.21
C TYR A 227 -1.91 12.54 -3.11
N ARG A 228 -1.51 13.81 -3.08
CA ARG A 228 -0.10 14.22 -2.97
C ARG A 228 0.54 13.65 -1.70
N GLY A 229 1.62 12.90 -1.91
CA GLY A 229 2.42 12.31 -0.84
C GLY A 229 1.92 10.95 -0.35
N ALA A 230 0.80 10.43 -0.88
CA ALA A 230 0.30 9.11 -0.50
C ALA A 230 1.27 7.98 -0.91
N ASP A 231 1.59 7.10 0.02
CA ASP A 231 2.56 6.01 -0.18
C ASP A 231 2.15 4.68 0.47
N GLY A 232 0.90 4.56 0.91
CA GLY A 232 0.38 3.30 1.47
C GLY A 232 -1.03 3.43 2.05
N ILE A 233 -1.51 2.47 2.84
CA ILE A 233 -0.90 1.15 3.06
C ILE A 233 -1.80 0.08 2.45
N LYS A 234 -3.02 -0.11 2.96
CA LYS A 234 -3.83 -1.26 2.57
C LYS A 234 -5.33 -0.96 2.58
N THR A 235 -6.01 -1.38 1.52
CA THR A 235 -7.48 -1.39 1.44
C THR A 235 -8.07 -2.70 1.96
N GLY A 236 -9.30 -2.67 2.45
CA GLY A 236 -10.09 -3.86 2.80
C GLY A 236 -11.56 -3.69 2.44
N TYR A 237 -12.20 -4.77 1.98
CA TYR A 237 -13.65 -4.80 1.76
C TYR A 237 -14.18 -6.22 1.95
N THR A 238 -15.28 -6.33 2.67
CA THR A 238 -16.25 -7.43 2.61
C THR A 238 -17.63 -6.81 2.85
N ARG A 239 -18.72 -7.53 2.52
CA ARG A 239 -20.08 -7.06 2.80
C ARG A 239 -20.28 -6.69 4.27
N ALA A 240 -19.73 -7.49 5.19
CA ALA A 240 -19.84 -7.27 6.63
C ALA A 240 -18.93 -6.14 7.16
N ALA A 241 -17.78 -5.89 6.52
CA ALA A 241 -16.82 -4.89 6.97
C ALA A 241 -17.08 -3.48 6.42
N GLY A 242 -17.77 -3.37 5.29
CA GLY A 242 -17.78 -2.15 4.49
C GLY A 242 -16.40 -1.88 3.85
N PHE A 243 -16.18 -0.65 3.39
CA PHE A 243 -14.94 -0.24 2.75
C PHE A 243 -13.95 0.34 3.78
N ASN A 244 -12.86 -0.37 4.02
CA ASN A 244 -11.82 -0.03 4.98
C ASN A 244 -10.51 0.41 4.27
N LEU A 245 -9.72 1.25 4.94
CA LEU A 245 -8.39 1.65 4.49
C LEU A 245 -7.53 2.15 5.63
N VAL A 246 -6.30 1.64 5.69
CA VAL A 246 -5.18 2.31 6.38
C VAL A 246 -4.34 3.00 5.31
N ALA A 247 -4.25 4.31 5.36
CA ALA A 247 -3.46 5.12 4.43
C ALA A 247 -2.30 5.82 5.14
N SER A 248 -1.22 6.08 4.40
CA SER A 248 -0.16 6.99 4.84
C SER A 248 0.15 7.99 3.74
N ALA A 249 0.54 9.19 4.16
CA ALA A 249 1.10 10.20 3.29
C ALA A 249 2.25 10.95 3.96
N LYS A 250 3.23 11.38 3.16
CA LYS A 250 4.36 12.20 3.60
C LYS A 250 4.44 13.50 2.81
N ARG A 251 4.62 14.63 3.50
CA ARG A 251 4.85 15.96 2.93
C ARG A 251 6.01 16.62 3.67
N GLY A 252 7.15 16.81 3.00
CA GLY A 252 8.37 17.28 3.67
C GLY A 252 8.77 16.33 4.81
N ASN A 253 8.87 16.88 6.02
CA ASN A 253 9.19 16.12 7.23
C ASN A 253 7.95 15.58 7.96
N GLU A 254 6.74 15.91 7.56
CA GLU A 254 5.51 15.45 8.19
C GLU A 254 5.04 14.14 7.56
N ARG A 255 4.60 13.20 8.39
CA ARG A 255 4.02 11.94 7.94
C ARG A 255 2.79 11.60 8.75
N ILE A 256 1.68 11.40 8.05
CA ILE A 256 0.38 11.10 8.64
C ILE A 256 0.00 9.65 8.29
N ILE A 257 -0.63 8.97 9.24
CA ILE A 257 -1.37 7.73 8.99
C ILE A 257 -2.84 7.99 9.33
N ALA A 258 -3.73 7.65 8.41
CA ALA A 258 -5.18 7.77 8.58
C ALA A 258 -5.84 6.41 8.31
N THR A 259 -6.64 5.94 9.25
CA THR A 259 -7.38 4.69 9.17
C THR A 259 -8.87 4.96 9.16
N VAL A 260 -9.60 4.30 8.27
CA VAL A 260 -11.06 4.34 8.16
C VAL A 260 -11.61 2.92 8.08
N PHE A 261 -12.67 2.67 8.83
CA PHE A 261 -13.51 1.47 8.79
C PHE A 261 -14.96 1.84 8.43
N GLY A 262 -15.67 0.91 7.79
CA GLY A 262 -17.11 1.05 7.54
C GLY A 262 -17.48 2.10 6.50
N GLY A 263 -16.61 2.35 5.50
CA GLY A 263 -16.96 3.20 4.36
C GLY A 263 -18.10 2.59 3.54
N LYS A 264 -18.94 3.43 2.91
CA LYS A 264 -20.11 3.00 2.12
C LYS A 264 -19.75 2.57 0.69
N SER A 265 -18.73 3.19 0.12
CA SER A 265 -18.23 2.92 -1.24
C SER A 265 -16.74 3.20 -1.32
N SER A 266 -16.05 2.73 -2.37
CA SER A 266 -14.63 3.04 -2.54
C SER A 266 -14.39 4.55 -2.71
N THR A 267 -15.31 5.26 -3.37
CA THR A 267 -15.21 6.71 -3.60
C THR A 267 -15.38 7.48 -2.31
N SER A 268 -16.46 7.22 -1.56
CA SER A 268 -16.71 7.89 -0.28
C SER A 268 -15.61 7.62 0.75
N ARG A 269 -15.10 6.38 0.79
CA ARG A 269 -13.97 6.00 1.64
C ARG A 269 -12.70 6.77 1.27
N ASN A 270 -12.36 6.88 -0.02
CA ASN A 270 -11.17 7.61 -0.44
C ASN A 270 -11.28 9.12 -0.15
N ALA A 271 -12.46 9.71 -0.39
CA ALA A 271 -12.73 11.11 -0.06
C ALA A 271 -12.56 11.38 1.45
N LYS A 272 -13.14 10.51 2.29
CA LYS A 272 -13.00 10.63 3.75
C LYS A 272 -11.55 10.45 4.22
N VAL A 273 -10.80 9.51 3.64
CA VAL A 273 -9.38 9.35 3.97
C VAL A 273 -8.58 10.60 3.56
N ALA A 274 -8.83 11.16 2.38
CA ALA A 274 -8.16 12.38 1.94
C ALA A 274 -8.43 13.56 2.91
N GLU A 275 -9.68 13.75 3.31
CA GLU A 275 -10.10 14.72 4.32
C GLU A 275 -9.35 14.53 5.66
N LEU A 276 -9.24 13.28 6.13
CA LEU A 276 -8.55 12.95 7.37
C LEU A 276 -7.02 13.12 7.28
N LEU A 277 -6.42 12.82 6.13
CA LEU A 277 -5.00 13.08 5.91
C LEU A 277 -4.73 14.59 5.89
N ASP A 278 -5.58 15.39 5.24
CA ASP A 278 -5.45 16.85 5.23
C ASP A 278 -5.67 17.45 6.62
N LEU A 279 -6.62 16.92 7.40
CA LEU A 279 -6.76 17.24 8.82
C LEU A 279 -5.47 16.93 9.58
N GLY A 280 -4.86 15.77 9.35
CA GLY A 280 -3.61 15.36 9.97
C GLY A 280 -2.47 16.33 9.67
N PHE A 281 -2.28 16.73 8.40
CA PHE A 281 -1.25 17.71 8.03
C PHE A 281 -1.51 19.10 8.60
N ARG A 282 -2.78 19.52 8.77
CA ARG A 282 -3.09 20.80 9.43
C ARG A 282 -2.82 20.78 10.94
N ARG A 283 -2.94 19.61 11.59
CA ARG A 283 -2.79 19.48 13.05
C ARG A 283 -1.39 19.04 13.49
N ALA A 284 -0.65 18.34 12.63
CA ALA A 284 0.66 17.85 12.98
C ALA A 284 1.65 19.01 13.14
N PRO A 285 2.50 19.01 14.17
CA PRO A 285 3.52 20.03 14.34
C PRO A 285 4.57 19.93 13.22
N SER A 286 4.98 21.05 12.63
CA SER A 286 5.96 21.04 11.53
C SER A 286 7.33 20.52 11.97
N ARG A 287 7.70 20.70 13.24
CA ARG A 287 8.88 20.11 13.88
C ARG A 287 8.44 19.16 14.99
N ALA A 288 8.84 17.89 14.89
CA ALA A 288 8.52 16.87 15.87
C ALA A 288 9.70 15.92 16.05
N ALA A 289 10.01 15.55 17.29
CA ALA A 289 11.00 14.52 17.56
C ALA A 289 10.49 13.16 17.08
N LEU A 290 11.30 12.45 16.30
CA LEU A 290 10.95 11.13 15.80
C LEU A 290 11.02 10.11 16.95
N ARG A 291 9.86 9.57 17.35
CA ARG A 291 9.75 8.51 18.37
C ARG A 291 9.39 7.20 17.69
N LYS A 292 10.36 6.50 17.09
CA LYS A 292 10.11 5.22 16.43
C LYS A 292 9.50 4.22 17.41
N PRO A 293 8.48 3.44 17.01
CA PRO A 293 8.02 2.34 17.85
C PRO A 293 9.14 1.31 18.04
N GLN A 294 9.16 0.65 19.20
CA GLN A 294 10.09 -0.46 19.42
C GLN A 294 9.57 -1.70 18.70
N ARG A 295 10.47 -2.37 17.99
CA ARG A 295 10.17 -3.66 17.35
C ARG A 295 9.91 -4.71 18.45
N PRO A 296 8.81 -5.47 18.39
CA PRO A 296 8.58 -6.57 19.31
C PRO A 296 9.63 -7.68 19.12
N ALA A 297 9.79 -8.50 20.15
CA ALA A 297 10.61 -9.71 20.06
C ALA A 297 10.04 -10.68 19.02
N TYR A 298 10.94 -11.34 18.29
CA TYR A 298 10.60 -12.28 17.21
C TYR A 298 9.67 -13.41 17.70
N GLN A 299 8.55 -13.64 17.01
CA GLN A 299 7.53 -14.63 17.39
C GLN A 299 7.48 -15.87 16.47
N GLY A 300 8.54 -16.10 15.67
CA GLY A 300 8.61 -17.19 14.70
C GLY A 300 8.85 -18.57 15.28
N ALA A 301 9.18 -19.55 14.41
CA ALA A 301 9.24 -20.98 14.76
C ALA A 301 10.36 -21.39 15.75
N GLY A 302 11.01 -20.45 16.43
CA GLY A 302 11.93 -20.71 17.54
C GLY A 302 11.33 -20.25 18.86
N ASN A 303 10.97 -21.21 19.71
CA ASN A 303 10.54 -21.07 21.10
C ASN A 303 9.07 -20.68 21.31
N VAL A 304 8.24 -21.72 21.44
CA VAL A 304 7.09 -21.70 22.34
C VAL A 304 7.66 -21.41 23.74
N VAL A 305 7.63 -20.15 24.17
CA VAL A 305 7.71 -19.84 25.59
C VAL A 305 6.34 -20.19 26.15
N ILE A 306 6.25 -21.35 26.81
CA ILE A 306 5.15 -21.62 27.73
C ILE A 306 5.23 -20.52 28.79
N ALA A 307 4.14 -19.77 28.93
CA ALA A 307 4.00 -18.77 29.96
C ALA A 307 4.14 -19.46 31.32
N ASP A 308 5.02 -18.95 32.18
CA ASP A 308 4.82 -19.11 33.61
C ASP A 308 4.27 -17.79 34.15
N ALA A 309 3.08 -17.88 34.73
CA ALA A 309 2.44 -16.83 35.49
C ALA A 309 2.60 -17.25 36.96
N GLY A 310 3.57 -16.67 37.65
CA GLY A 310 3.81 -16.94 39.07
C GLY A 310 4.75 -15.92 39.69
N ASN A 311 4.28 -15.27 40.75
CA ASN A 311 5.04 -14.34 41.60
C ASN A 311 6.25 -15.02 42.28
N GLY A 312 7.39 -14.32 42.34
CA GLY A 312 8.46 -14.60 43.30
C GLY A 312 9.89 -14.43 42.72
N PRO A 313 10.85 -13.81 43.44
CA PRO A 313 12.18 -13.56 42.91
C PRO A 313 13.10 -14.75 43.19
N SER A 314 13.57 -15.45 42.15
CA SER A 314 14.71 -16.36 42.29
C SER A 314 15.42 -16.65 40.96
N HIS A 315 16.67 -16.24 40.95
CA HIS A 315 17.84 -16.79 40.26
C HIS A 315 17.65 -17.64 38.98
N GLY A 316 18.05 -17.04 37.86
CA GLY A 316 19.13 -17.60 37.04
C GLY A 316 18.86 -18.88 36.26
N VAL A 317 18.15 -18.77 35.14
CA VAL A 317 18.44 -19.59 33.96
C VAL A 317 18.53 -18.68 32.75
N ALA A 318 19.72 -18.11 32.54
CA ALA A 318 20.06 -17.37 31.34
C ALA A 318 19.98 -18.32 30.14
N GLY A 319 18.93 -18.19 29.33
CA GLY A 319 18.84 -18.82 28.02
C GLY A 319 20.06 -18.40 27.20
N LYS A 320 21.01 -19.32 27.05
CA LYS A 320 22.27 -19.12 26.35
C LYS A 320 21.94 -18.83 24.88
N THR A 321 21.89 -17.55 24.54
CA THR A 321 21.83 -17.12 23.15
C THR A 321 23.20 -17.44 22.57
N ILE A 322 23.32 -18.54 21.84
CA ILE A 322 24.51 -18.80 21.01
C ILE A 322 24.47 -17.74 19.90
N ARG A 323 25.10 -16.59 20.16
CA ARG A 323 25.55 -15.72 19.09
C ARG A 323 26.61 -16.50 18.34
N VAL A 324 26.27 -17.01 17.16
CA VAL A 324 27.28 -17.33 16.15
C VAL A 324 27.86 -15.98 15.71
N SER A 325 28.73 -15.44 16.56
CA SER A 325 29.65 -14.40 16.17
C SER A 325 30.62 -15.07 15.22
N GLY A 326 30.40 -14.87 13.92
CA GLY A 326 31.41 -15.13 12.89
C GLY A 326 32.55 -14.12 13.03
N GLN A 327 33.16 -14.03 14.21
CA GLN A 327 34.50 -13.49 14.32
C GLN A 327 35.42 -14.51 13.64
N VAL A 328 35.75 -14.22 12.39
CA VAL A 328 36.90 -14.81 11.72
C VAL A 328 38.13 -14.41 12.54
N GLN A 329 38.58 -15.31 13.41
CA GLN A 329 39.73 -15.10 14.29
C GLN A 329 41.06 -15.13 13.52
N THR A 330 41.05 -15.53 12.24
CA THR A 330 42.23 -15.55 11.39
C THR A 330 41.88 -15.16 9.95
N SER A 331 42.39 -14.02 9.47
CA SER A 331 42.46 -13.77 8.03
C SER A 331 43.62 -14.58 7.46
N LEU A 332 43.38 -15.43 6.46
CA LEU A 332 44.44 -15.93 5.60
C LEU A 332 45.02 -14.74 4.82
N ARG A 333 46.05 -14.08 5.37
CA ARG A 333 46.86 -13.14 4.59
C ARG A 333 47.52 -13.91 3.46
N PRO A 334 47.50 -13.41 2.22
CA PRO A 334 48.36 -13.94 1.16
C PRO A 334 49.82 -13.85 1.65
N LYS A 335 50.54 -14.98 1.67
CA LYS A 335 51.98 -14.98 1.91
C LYS A 335 52.64 -14.29 0.72
N THR A 336 53.35 -13.19 0.96
CA THR A 336 54.21 -12.57 -0.03
C THR A 336 55.29 -13.56 -0.47
N ARG A 337 55.52 -13.61 -1.79
CA ARG A 337 56.59 -14.41 -2.41
C ARG A 337 57.94 -13.94 -1.85
N PRO A 338 58.85 -14.85 -1.44
CA PRO A 338 60.21 -14.47 -1.07
C PRO A 338 60.92 -13.88 -2.29
N GLY A 339 61.19 -12.58 -2.25
CA GLY A 339 62.09 -11.89 -3.17
C GLY A 339 63.42 -11.65 -2.46
N ALA A 340 64.51 -11.86 -3.20
CA ALA A 340 65.88 -11.86 -2.72
C ALA A 340 66.32 -10.52 -2.09
N SER A 341 67.38 -10.65 -1.28
CA SER A 341 68.08 -9.63 -0.49
C SER A 341 68.68 -8.48 -1.32
N GLU A 342 68.58 -7.27 -0.74
CA GLU A 342 69.51 -6.09 -0.76
C GLU A 342 69.87 -5.44 -2.10
N SER A 343 70.08 -4.11 -2.25
CA SER A 343 70.77 -3.10 -1.38
C SER A 343 70.30 -1.64 -1.71
N PRO A 344 70.92 -0.51 -1.25
CA PRO A 344 70.25 0.38 -0.28
C PRO A 344 70.28 1.91 -0.58
N VAL A 345 69.65 2.69 0.32
CA VAL A 345 69.81 4.13 0.66
C VAL A 345 69.55 5.21 -0.39
N LEU A 346 68.59 6.10 -0.09
CA LEU A 346 68.79 7.57 -0.06
C LEU A 346 67.62 8.24 0.71
N VAL A 347 67.88 8.53 1.99
CA VAL A 347 67.16 9.52 2.78
C VAL A 347 68.07 10.75 2.83
N ALA A 348 67.71 11.79 2.08
CA ALA A 348 68.18 13.16 2.31
C ALA A 348 67.29 14.14 1.51
N ALA A 349 66.93 15.24 2.16
CA ALA A 349 66.23 16.42 1.65
C ALA A 349 64.70 16.30 1.45
N LEU A 350 63.92 16.69 2.45
CA LEU A 350 63.33 18.05 2.46
C LEU A 350 62.70 18.34 3.83
N GLU A 351 63.58 18.58 4.80
CA GLU A 351 63.27 19.33 6.02
C GLU A 351 63.65 20.78 5.72
N GLU A 352 62.74 21.56 5.12
CA GLU A 352 62.89 23.02 5.14
C GLU A 352 61.55 23.72 4.92
N ALA A 353 61.28 24.72 5.76
CA ALA A 353 60.21 25.72 5.68
C ALA A 353 58.81 25.36 6.25
N LEU A 354 58.76 25.18 7.57
CA LEU A 354 57.70 25.76 8.41
C LEU A 354 58.31 26.87 9.28
N GLN A 355 58.03 28.15 8.96
CA GLN A 355 58.19 29.41 9.73
C GLN A 355 57.90 30.55 8.71
N THR A 356 57.00 31.53 8.83
CA THR A 356 56.22 32.19 9.90
C THR A 356 55.09 33.07 9.26
N PRO A 357 54.07 33.54 10.02
CA PRO A 357 52.83 34.23 9.57
C PRO A 357 52.84 35.77 9.90
N PRO A 358 51.72 36.50 10.11
CA PRO A 358 50.52 36.81 9.29
C PRO A 358 50.36 38.35 9.05
N ALA A 359 49.34 38.80 8.30
CA ALA A 359 48.88 40.19 8.32
C ALA A 359 47.35 40.32 8.14
N ASP A 360 46.79 41.17 9.00
CA ASP A 360 45.37 41.48 9.22
C ASP A 360 44.61 42.06 8.02
N THR A 361 43.29 41.91 8.03
CA THR A 361 42.34 43.04 7.95
C THR A 361 40.92 42.60 8.33
N ALA A 362 40.24 43.51 9.02
CA ALA A 362 39.08 43.30 9.87
C ALA A 362 37.71 43.39 9.15
N ALA A 363 36.74 42.79 9.84
CA ALA A 363 35.31 43.11 9.99
C ALA A 363 34.70 44.32 9.26
N ALA A 364 33.50 44.11 8.68
CA ALA A 364 32.38 45.05 8.71
C ALA A 364 31.04 44.38 8.29
N GLU A 365 30.12 44.22 9.24
CA GLU A 365 28.68 44.59 9.10
C GLU A 365 28.58 46.08 9.56
N PRO A 366 27.58 46.92 9.19
CA PRO A 366 26.15 46.66 9.49
C PRO A 366 25.07 47.41 8.65
N GLU A 367 23.82 47.35 9.16
CA GLU A 367 22.68 48.30 9.02
C GLU A 367 21.73 48.18 7.82
N THR A 368 20.51 47.66 7.99
CA THR A 368 19.22 48.31 8.37
C THR A 368 18.68 49.34 7.38
N ALA A 369 17.52 49.02 6.79
CA ALA A 369 16.49 50.00 6.44
C ALA A 369 15.12 49.33 6.55
N GLY A 370 14.29 49.84 7.46
CA GLY A 370 12.88 49.54 7.52
C GLY A 370 12.09 50.57 6.71
N GLU A 371 10.93 50.17 6.22
CA GLU A 371 9.81 51.07 5.99
C GLU A 371 8.49 50.31 6.12
N GLN A 372 7.63 50.85 6.97
CA GLN A 372 6.24 50.47 7.22
C GLN A 372 5.36 51.23 6.23
N ILE A 373 4.32 50.60 5.67
CA ILE A 373 3.00 51.26 5.44
C ILE A 373 1.88 50.23 5.67
N GLU A 374 0.88 50.72 6.37
CA GLU A 374 -0.31 50.12 6.94
C GLU A 374 -1.39 49.61 5.96
N ASN A 375 -2.10 48.57 6.43
CA ASN A 375 -3.57 48.43 6.51
C ASN A 375 -4.45 48.48 5.23
N LEU A 376 -5.17 47.37 4.97
CA LEU A 376 -6.56 47.36 4.49
C LEU A 376 -7.19 45.95 4.63
N GLN A 377 -7.93 45.80 5.71
CA GLN A 377 -9.30 45.24 5.82
C GLN A 377 -9.73 44.00 5.03
N SER A 378 -10.14 43.00 5.82
CA SER A 378 -11.33 42.13 5.69
C SER A 378 -12.07 42.04 4.34
N VAL A 379 -12.17 40.81 3.83
CA VAL A 379 -13.38 40.33 3.13
C VAL A 379 -13.61 38.84 3.42
N SER A 380 -14.69 38.58 4.15
CA SER A 380 -15.38 37.29 4.26
C SER A 380 -16.57 37.30 3.29
N ALA A 381 -16.75 36.24 2.51
CA ALA A 381 -18.04 35.67 2.03
C ALA A 381 -17.75 34.61 0.94
N GLU A 382 -17.98 33.33 1.23
CA GLU A 382 -19.15 32.54 0.81
C GLU A 382 -19.16 32.11 -0.67
N GLY A 383 -19.06 30.80 -0.88
CA GLY A 383 -19.29 30.12 -2.15
C GLY A 383 -19.95 28.77 -1.89
N ALA A 384 -21.26 28.79 -1.68
CA ALA A 384 -22.09 27.61 -1.47
C ALA A 384 -22.18 26.76 -2.75
N LEU A 385 -21.87 25.47 -2.62
CA LEU A 385 -22.16 24.45 -3.64
C LEU A 385 -23.67 24.27 -3.76
N THR A 386 -24.23 24.56 -4.94
CA THR A 386 -25.67 24.44 -5.21
C THR A 386 -26.10 22.99 -5.35
N ARG A 387 -27.30 22.69 -4.81
CA ARG A 387 -27.89 21.34 -4.73
C ARG A 387 -28.19 20.70 -6.09
N ASP A 388 -28.21 21.49 -7.16
CA ASP A 388 -28.54 21.01 -8.50
C ASP A 388 -27.37 20.29 -9.17
N ALA A 389 -26.13 20.72 -8.92
CA ALA A 389 -24.93 20.03 -9.42
C ALA A 389 -24.74 18.61 -8.83
N VAL A 390 -25.28 18.38 -7.62
CA VAL A 390 -25.27 17.07 -6.95
C VAL A 390 -26.36 16.16 -7.50
N ARG A 391 -27.47 16.72 -8.03
CA ARG A 391 -28.58 15.93 -8.56
C ARG A 391 -28.29 15.42 -9.97
N GLU A 392 -27.66 16.25 -10.79
CA GLU A 392 -27.27 15.91 -12.16
C GLU A 392 -26.18 14.82 -12.20
N SER A 393 -25.26 14.85 -11.24
CA SER A 393 -24.21 13.84 -11.09
C SER A 393 -24.71 12.48 -10.55
N ILE A 394 -25.88 12.45 -9.89
CA ILE A 394 -26.53 11.21 -9.44
C ILE A 394 -27.31 10.55 -10.59
N ALA A 395 -27.93 11.35 -11.47
CA ALA A 395 -28.67 10.84 -12.62
C ALA A 395 -27.75 10.14 -13.65
N VAL A 396 -26.57 10.73 -13.91
CA VAL A 396 -25.55 10.13 -14.80
C VAL A 396 -25.01 8.80 -14.23
N ALA A 397 -24.91 8.67 -12.91
CA ALA A 397 -24.40 7.47 -12.25
C ALA A 397 -25.41 6.30 -12.22
N LEU A 398 -26.70 6.55 -12.43
CA LEU A 398 -27.74 5.52 -12.50
C LEU A 398 -27.90 4.96 -13.92
N ALA A 399 -27.68 5.78 -14.95
CA ALA A 399 -27.76 5.35 -16.35
C ALA A 399 -26.59 4.45 -16.79
N GLU A 400 -25.42 4.57 -16.17
CA GLU A 400 -24.26 3.71 -16.46
C GLU A 400 -24.30 2.32 -15.77
N ALA A 401 -25.28 2.07 -14.90
CA ALA A 401 -25.41 0.82 -14.16
C ALA A 401 -26.27 -0.25 -14.89
N GLU A 402 -26.96 0.10 -15.98
CA GLU A 402 -27.90 -0.78 -16.70
C GLU A 402 -27.31 -1.47 -17.93
N ALA A 403 -26.01 -1.32 -18.22
CA ALA A 403 -25.40 -1.92 -19.40
C ALA A 403 -24.23 -2.85 -19.06
N GLU A 404 -24.52 -4.11 -18.72
CA GLU A 404 -23.61 -5.24 -18.99
C GLU A 404 -24.41 -6.43 -19.58
N PRO A 405 -23.87 -7.12 -20.62
CA PRO A 405 -24.55 -8.23 -21.28
C PRO A 405 -24.36 -9.57 -20.55
N GLU A 406 -25.36 -10.46 -20.65
CA GLU A 406 -25.39 -11.82 -20.08
C GLU A 406 -24.29 -12.75 -20.64
N PRO A 407 -23.80 -13.73 -19.85
CA PRO A 407 -22.83 -14.71 -20.32
C PRO A 407 -23.51 -15.86 -21.08
N ALA A 408 -23.01 -16.12 -22.30
CA ALA A 408 -23.34 -17.29 -23.09
C ALA A 408 -22.87 -18.59 -22.41
N ALA A 409 -23.76 -19.60 -22.42
CA ALA A 409 -23.50 -20.96 -21.99
C ALA A 409 -22.49 -21.65 -22.93
N LEU A 410 -21.58 -22.45 -22.36
CA LEU A 410 -20.70 -23.35 -23.11
C LEU A 410 -21.10 -24.80 -22.83
N ASP A 411 -21.42 -25.49 -23.91
CA ASP A 411 -21.82 -26.88 -24.01
C ASP A 411 -20.79 -27.86 -23.45
N THR A 412 -21.29 -28.84 -22.72
CA THR A 412 -20.57 -30.05 -22.30
C THR A 412 -21.00 -31.22 -23.15
N THR A 413 -20.30 -31.51 -24.26
CA THR A 413 -20.28 -32.84 -24.89
C THR A 413 -19.06 -32.95 -25.81
N ALA A 414 -18.06 -33.74 -25.42
CA ALA A 414 -17.36 -34.69 -26.29
C ALA A 414 -16.05 -35.20 -25.66
N ALA A 415 -15.81 -36.49 -25.88
CA ALA A 415 -14.53 -37.18 -25.79
C ALA A 415 -14.05 -37.58 -24.39
N ALA A 416 -14.78 -38.54 -23.81
CA ALA A 416 -14.13 -39.75 -23.33
C ALA A 416 -13.46 -40.47 -24.52
N THR A 417 -12.27 -41.01 -24.27
CA THR A 417 -11.57 -42.16 -24.91
C THR A 417 -10.12 -41.80 -25.24
N VAL A 418 -9.20 -42.07 -24.30
CA VAL A 418 -7.99 -42.90 -24.52
C VAL A 418 -7.55 -43.40 -23.14
N ILE A 419 -7.89 -44.66 -22.84
CA ILE A 419 -7.17 -45.44 -21.84
C ILE A 419 -6.03 -46.12 -22.61
N ALA A 420 -4.79 -45.80 -22.26
CA ALA A 420 -3.64 -46.59 -22.66
C ALA A 420 -2.65 -46.64 -21.49
N ALA A 421 -2.26 -47.87 -21.17
CA ALA A 421 -1.50 -48.29 -20.01
C ALA A 421 -0.16 -47.56 -19.86
N VAL A 422 0.19 -47.20 -18.62
CA VAL A 422 1.58 -46.91 -18.24
C VAL A 422 1.93 -47.78 -17.04
N GLN A 423 2.82 -48.72 -17.30
CA GLN A 423 3.40 -49.66 -16.34
C GLN A 423 4.17 -48.93 -15.23
N LYS A 424 4.11 -49.45 -14.01
CA LYS A 424 5.00 -49.05 -12.91
C LYS A 424 6.41 -49.54 -13.20
N MET A 425 7.34 -48.63 -13.45
CA MET A 425 8.78 -48.93 -13.35
C MET A 425 9.29 -48.53 -11.95
N PRO A 426 10.10 -49.37 -11.28
CA PRO A 426 10.75 -48.98 -10.04
C PRO A 426 11.85 -47.95 -10.32
N PHE A 427 11.81 -46.85 -9.57
CA PHE A 427 12.78 -45.78 -9.62
C PHE A 427 14.17 -46.28 -9.18
N THR A 428 15.09 -46.42 -10.13
CA THR A 428 16.52 -46.55 -9.85
C THR A 428 17.10 -45.13 -9.76
N GLY A 429 17.61 -44.78 -8.58
CA GLY A 429 18.05 -43.42 -8.27
C GLY A 429 19.21 -42.92 -9.13
N LEU A 430 19.27 -41.60 -9.30
CA LEU A 430 20.40 -40.89 -9.89
C LEU A 430 21.61 -40.97 -8.94
N ARG A 431 22.61 -41.79 -9.29
CA ARG A 431 23.98 -41.62 -8.79
C ARG A 431 24.58 -40.37 -9.45
N PRO A 432 25.25 -39.48 -8.71
CA PRO A 432 25.91 -38.32 -9.31
C PRO A 432 27.09 -38.77 -10.17
N VAL A 433 27.05 -38.43 -11.46
CA VAL A 433 28.16 -38.62 -12.40
C VAL A 433 29.12 -37.44 -12.27
N ALA A 434 30.42 -37.72 -12.17
CA ALA A 434 31.47 -36.71 -12.13
C ALA A 434 31.50 -35.87 -13.42
N ARG A 435 31.70 -34.55 -13.26
CA ARG A 435 31.73 -33.57 -14.36
C ARG A 435 32.86 -33.90 -15.35
N PRO A 436 32.60 -33.99 -16.67
CA PRO A 436 33.64 -34.25 -17.67
C PRO A 436 34.65 -33.09 -17.75
N ALA A 437 35.92 -33.43 -17.95
CA ALA A 437 37.07 -32.52 -17.85
C ALA A 437 37.30 -31.61 -19.09
N SER A 438 36.42 -31.65 -20.09
CA SER A 438 36.56 -30.84 -21.31
C SER A 438 35.27 -30.09 -21.61
N LEU A 439 35.11 -28.92 -20.98
CA LEU A 439 34.20 -27.89 -21.46
C LEU A 439 35.05 -26.66 -21.79
N ALA A 440 35.09 -26.33 -23.09
CA ALA A 440 35.59 -25.05 -23.55
C ALA A 440 34.84 -23.94 -22.80
N LEU A 441 35.60 -22.98 -22.28
CA LEU A 441 35.06 -21.77 -21.67
C LEU A 441 34.24 -21.04 -22.72
N ALA A 442 32.92 -20.99 -22.53
CA ALA A 442 32.08 -20.06 -23.26
C ALA A 442 32.58 -18.65 -22.97
N GLU A 443 32.93 -17.92 -24.03
CA GLU A 443 33.36 -16.53 -23.95
C GLU A 443 32.36 -15.70 -23.16
N ALA A 444 32.89 -14.86 -22.28
CA ALA A 444 32.12 -13.95 -21.46
C ALA A 444 31.31 -13.01 -22.36
N SER A 445 29.99 -13.13 -22.31
CA SER A 445 29.07 -12.13 -22.87
C SER A 445 29.41 -10.77 -22.26
N GLN A 446 29.75 -9.81 -23.12
CA GLN A 446 30.11 -8.44 -22.75
C GLN A 446 28.98 -7.80 -21.93
N ALA A 447 29.36 -7.16 -20.83
CA ALA A 447 28.45 -6.38 -20.00
C ALA A 447 27.91 -5.17 -20.81
N PRO A 448 26.61 -4.84 -20.71
CA PRO A 448 26.06 -3.68 -21.41
C PRO A 448 26.68 -2.39 -20.88
N GLU A 449 27.09 -1.51 -21.80
CA GLU A 449 27.69 -0.22 -21.49
C GLU A 449 26.74 0.68 -20.67
N PRO A 450 27.28 1.50 -19.75
CA PRO A 450 26.47 2.39 -18.93
C PRO A 450 25.83 3.49 -19.80
N VAL A 451 24.49 3.54 -19.81
CA VAL A 451 23.73 4.65 -20.39
C VAL A 451 23.96 5.90 -19.54
N VAL A 452 24.72 6.85 -20.08
CA VAL A 452 24.93 8.17 -19.50
C VAL A 452 23.64 8.98 -19.65
N VAL A 453 22.87 9.10 -18.56
CA VAL A 453 21.76 10.07 -18.49
C VAL A 453 22.35 11.42 -18.11
N THR A 454 22.89 12.14 -19.08
CA THR A 454 23.20 13.57 -18.94
C THR A 454 21.90 14.32 -18.66
N ARG A 455 21.73 14.82 -17.43
CA ARG A 455 20.68 15.78 -17.13
C ARG A 455 21.06 17.08 -17.86
N LEU A 456 20.36 17.44 -18.93
CA LEU A 456 20.56 18.72 -19.60
C LEU A 456 20.40 19.84 -18.55
N SER A 457 21.51 20.52 -18.26
CA SER A 457 21.53 21.71 -17.43
C SER A 457 20.94 22.87 -18.21
N THR A 458 19.79 23.38 -17.77
CA THR A 458 19.12 24.55 -18.39
C THR A 458 19.70 25.89 -17.95
N SER A 459 20.90 25.89 -17.37
CA SER A 459 21.61 27.10 -16.93
C SER A 459 22.46 27.75 -18.04
N GLY A 460 22.59 27.12 -19.22
CA GLY A 460 23.30 27.69 -20.36
C GLY A 460 22.32 28.18 -21.42
N GLY A 461 22.34 29.49 -21.72
CA GLY A 461 21.52 30.14 -22.75
C GLY A 461 21.87 29.75 -24.20
N ARG A 462 22.17 28.47 -24.48
CA ARG A 462 22.55 27.98 -25.82
C ARG A 462 21.46 27.12 -26.48
N TYR A 463 20.32 26.94 -25.82
CA TYR A 463 19.27 26.04 -26.29
C TYR A 463 18.03 26.81 -26.75
N TRP A 464 17.42 26.29 -27.80
CA TRP A 464 16.13 26.75 -28.30
C TRP A 464 15.00 26.09 -27.51
N GLY A 465 13.81 26.66 -27.66
CA GLY A 465 12.57 26.14 -27.11
C GLY A 465 11.38 26.51 -27.97
N ILE A 466 10.20 26.12 -27.52
CA ILE A 466 8.92 26.50 -28.10
C ILE A 466 7.94 26.93 -27.02
N ASN A 467 7.13 27.95 -27.32
CA ASN A 467 5.97 28.37 -26.53
C ASN A 467 4.72 27.80 -27.19
N VAL A 468 3.88 27.12 -26.42
CA VAL A 468 2.63 26.51 -26.91
C VAL A 468 1.37 27.25 -26.45
N GLY A 469 1.53 28.47 -25.93
CA GLY A 469 0.43 29.36 -25.57
C GLY A 469 0.57 30.02 -24.20
N LEU A 470 -0.30 31.03 -24.00
CA LEU A 470 -0.48 31.77 -22.76
C LEU A 470 -1.83 31.43 -22.13
N TYR A 471 -1.84 31.13 -20.83
CA TYR A 471 -3.02 30.68 -20.11
C TYR A 471 -3.28 31.49 -18.84
N THR A 472 -4.53 31.57 -18.42
CA THR A 472 -4.94 32.33 -17.23
C THR A 472 -4.57 31.63 -15.92
N SER A 473 -4.34 30.32 -15.95
CA SER A 473 -3.96 29.51 -14.79
C SER A 473 -2.76 28.62 -15.07
N ARG A 474 -1.89 28.48 -14.07
CA ARG A 474 -0.75 27.55 -14.08
C ARG A 474 -1.19 26.12 -14.39
N TYR A 475 -2.33 25.69 -13.82
CA TYR A 475 -2.85 24.34 -14.03
C TYR A 475 -3.23 24.09 -15.50
N GLN A 476 -3.79 25.10 -16.16
CA GLN A 476 -4.16 25.01 -17.57
C GLN A 476 -2.91 24.91 -18.45
N ALA A 477 -1.88 25.71 -18.17
CA ALA A 477 -0.59 25.63 -18.86
C ALA A 477 0.07 24.25 -18.69
N GLU A 478 0.10 23.71 -17.46
CA GLU A 478 0.65 22.37 -17.20
C GLU A 478 -0.13 21.26 -17.90
N LYS A 479 -1.47 21.35 -17.94
CA LYS A 479 -2.33 20.39 -18.66
C LYS A 479 -2.07 20.41 -20.17
N VAL A 480 -1.89 21.59 -20.76
CA VAL A 480 -1.56 21.72 -22.19
C VAL A 480 -0.18 21.13 -22.46
N LEU A 481 0.84 21.45 -21.65
CA LEU A 481 2.18 20.85 -21.82
C LEU A 481 2.15 19.32 -21.80
N LEU A 482 1.35 18.73 -20.90
CA LEU A 482 1.19 17.27 -20.85
C LEU A 482 0.50 16.72 -22.09
N ARG A 483 -0.58 17.37 -22.54
CA ARG A 483 -1.33 16.94 -23.73
C ARG A 483 -0.46 17.04 -24.99
N THR A 484 0.25 18.14 -25.16
CA THR A 484 1.11 18.41 -26.31
C THR A 484 2.30 17.46 -26.36
N ALA A 485 2.92 17.17 -25.21
CA ALA A 485 4.00 16.19 -25.13
C ALA A 485 3.55 14.77 -25.53
N MET A 486 2.28 14.42 -25.28
CA MET A 486 1.73 13.11 -25.67
C MET A 486 1.34 13.07 -27.15
N SER A 487 0.97 14.19 -27.76
CA SER A 487 0.63 14.24 -29.18
C SER A 487 1.85 14.28 -30.09
N GLU A 488 2.99 14.80 -29.62
CA GLU A 488 4.23 14.96 -30.39
C GLU A 488 5.44 14.39 -29.63
N LEU A 489 5.39 13.08 -29.35
CA LEU A 489 6.46 12.37 -28.66
C LEU A 489 7.78 12.43 -29.43
N GLU A 490 7.77 12.31 -30.75
CA GLU A 490 9.01 12.23 -31.55
C GLU A 490 9.88 13.48 -31.47
N THR A 491 9.28 14.68 -31.49
CA THR A 491 10.03 15.95 -31.51
C THR A 491 10.23 16.56 -30.14
N LEU A 492 9.38 16.22 -29.17
CA LEU A 492 9.41 16.80 -27.82
C LEU A 492 10.03 15.86 -26.79
N ASP A 493 10.45 14.65 -27.17
CA ASP A 493 11.18 13.76 -26.27
C ASP A 493 12.51 14.38 -25.83
N GLY A 494 12.83 14.26 -24.55
CA GLY A 494 14.00 14.90 -23.94
C GLY A 494 13.90 16.41 -23.66
N SER A 495 12.87 17.10 -24.13
CA SER A 495 12.67 18.54 -23.85
C SER A 495 12.14 18.81 -22.43
N LEU A 496 12.61 19.89 -21.80
CA LEU A 496 12.17 20.32 -20.47
C LEU A 496 10.87 21.12 -20.54
N ARG A 497 9.84 20.64 -19.83
CA ARG A 497 8.56 21.33 -19.68
C ARG A 497 8.67 22.37 -18.56
N LYS A 498 8.44 23.64 -18.89
CA LYS A 498 8.49 24.76 -17.93
C LYS A 498 7.28 25.66 -18.09
N VAL A 499 6.65 26.01 -16.97
CA VAL A 499 5.63 27.06 -16.94
C VAL A 499 6.24 28.34 -16.39
N ALA A 500 6.22 29.41 -17.16
CA ALA A 500 6.72 30.73 -16.76
C ALA A 500 5.54 31.66 -16.41
N LYS A 501 5.62 32.37 -15.28
CA LYS A 501 4.62 33.37 -14.90
C LYS A 501 5.03 34.73 -15.48
N THR A 502 4.17 35.32 -16.31
CA THR A 502 4.33 36.66 -16.87
C THR A 502 3.23 37.59 -16.36
N ARG A 503 3.35 38.90 -16.63
CA ARG A 503 2.31 39.89 -16.26
C ARG A 503 0.97 39.63 -16.98
N ARG A 504 0.99 38.91 -18.11
CA ARG A 504 -0.19 38.61 -18.93
C ARG A 504 -0.78 37.22 -18.66
N GLY A 505 -0.09 36.35 -17.92
CA GLY A 505 -0.58 35.00 -17.60
C GLY A 505 0.53 33.98 -17.35
N PHE A 506 0.26 32.72 -17.67
CA PHE A 506 1.18 31.59 -17.54
C PHE A 506 1.53 31.03 -18.91
N GLU A 507 2.79 31.12 -19.29
CA GLU A 507 3.32 30.61 -20.55
C GLU A 507 3.72 29.15 -20.43
N ALA A 508 3.31 28.34 -21.40
CA ALA A 508 3.66 26.94 -21.51
C ALA A 508 4.85 26.75 -22.46
N ASN A 509 6.02 26.40 -21.92
CA ASN A 509 7.26 26.31 -22.68
C ASN A 509 7.87 24.89 -22.66
N PHE A 510 8.38 24.45 -23.81
CA PHE A 510 9.33 23.35 -23.92
C PHE A 510 10.72 23.93 -24.21
N LEU A 511 11.72 23.56 -23.43
CA LEU A 511 13.09 24.12 -23.50
C LEU A 511 14.12 23.01 -23.67
N GLY A 512 15.32 23.35 -24.14
CA GLY A 512 16.44 22.40 -24.19
C GLY A 512 16.49 21.60 -25.49
N MET A 513 16.04 22.18 -26.60
CA MET A 513 16.10 21.56 -27.94
C MET A 513 17.01 22.38 -28.87
N SER A 514 17.41 21.78 -29.99
CA SER A 514 18.12 22.49 -31.07
C SER A 514 17.15 23.39 -31.87
N GLN A 515 17.69 24.34 -32.64
CA GLN A 515 16.89 25.20 -33.52
C GLN A 515 16.05 24.36 -34.51
N GLU A 516 16.69 23.39 -35.17
CA GLU A 516 16.04 22.50 -36.13
C GLU A 516 14.90 21.70 -35.49
N GLN A 517 15.09 21.23 -34.26
CA GLN A 517 14.05 20.53 -33.50
C GLN A 517 12.90 21.46 -33.11
N ALA A 518 13.17 22.70 -32.69
CA ALA A 518 12.13 23.68 -32.34
C ALA A 518 11.27 24.03 -33.57
N GLU A 519 11.90 24.25 -34.73
CA GLU A 519 11.21 24.54 -35.98
C GLU A 519 10.38 23.34 -36.47
N LEU A 520 10.95 22.13 -36.41
CA LEU A 520 10.23 20.91 -36.77
C LEU A 520 9.02 20.65 -35.85
N ALA A 521 9.20 20.85 -34.54
CA ALA A 521 8.13 20.73 -33.56
C ALA A 521 7.01 21.73 -33.83
N CYS A 522 7.32 23.01 -34.09
CA CYS A 522 6.29 23.99 -34.43
C CYS A 522 5.59 23.70 -35.76
N ARG A 523 6.30 23.24 -36.80
CA ARG A 523 5.66 22.82 -38.06
C ARG A 523 4.65 21.69 -37.83
N ARG A 524 5.01 20.67 -37.05
CA ARG A 524 4.13 19.53 -36.71
C ARG A 524 2.94 19.93 -35.83
N LEU A 525 3.17 20.80 -34.86
CA LEU A 525 2.10 21.30 -33.97
C LEU A 525 1.11 22.18 -34.72
N ASN A 526 1.59 23.08 -35.58
CA ASN A 526 0.72 23.92 -36.41
C ASN A 526 -0.12 23.08 -37.39
N ALA A 527 0.43 22.01 -37.95
CA ALA A 527 -0.32 21.07 -38.79
C ALA A 527 -1.48 20.36 -38.04
N ARG A 528 -1.44 20.37 -36.69
CA ARG A 528 -2.49 19.83 -35.82
C ARG A 528 -3.34 20.91 -35.15
N ASN A 529 -3.31 22.14 -35.66
CA ASN A 529 -4.01 23.30 -35.09
C ASN A 529 -3.63 23.60 -33.63
N VAL A 530 -2.37 23.32 -33.25
CA VAL A 530 -1.83 23.70 -31.94
C VAL A 530 -0.91 24.90 -32.13
N THR A 531 -1.19 26.01 -31.44
CA THR A 531 -0.37 27.22 -31.47
C THR A 531 1.06 26.91 -31.02
N CYS A 532 2.06 27.27 -31.83
CA CYS A 532 3.46 27.11 -31.50
C CYS A 532 4.31 28.29 -31.99
N ASN A 533 5.06 28.90 -31.07
CA ASN A 533 6.02 29.96 -31.38
C ASN A 533 7.42 29.53 -30.92
N PRO A 534 8.44 29.55 -31.80
CA PRO A 534 9.81 29.23 -31.38
C PRO A 534 10.37 30.31 -30.44
N ILE A 535 11.15 29.86 -29.45
CA ILE A 535 11.86 30.69 -28.47
C ILE A 535 13.36 30.49 -28.72
N GLY A 536 14.05 31.59 -29.02
CA GLY A 536 15.51 31.58 -29.18
C GLY A 536 16.26 31.41 -27.85
N PRO A 537 17.55 31.05 -27.91
CA PRO A 537 18.44 31.09 -26.75
C PRO A 537 18.45 32.50 -26.12
N SER A 538 18.45 32.54 -24.78
CA SER A 538 18.47 33.78 -23.98
C SER A 538 19.88 34.26 -23.68
#